data_AF-A0A4Q2SLZ4-F1
#
_entry.id   AF-A0A4Q2SLZ4-F1
#
_cell.length_a   1.000
_cell.length_b   1.000
_cell.length_c   1.000
_cell.angle_alpha   90.00
_cell.angle_beta   90.00
_cell.angle_gamma   90.00
#
_symmetry.space_group_name_H-M   'P 1'
#
loop_
_entity.id
_entity.type
_entity.pdbx_description
1 polymer ?
#
loop_
_entity_poly.entity_id
_entity_poly.type
_entity_poly.pdbx_seq_one_letter_code
_entity_poly.pdbx_strand_id
1 'polypeptide(L)'
;MAQDAAAAASGEPTTSALLARAQQVADQLVSEARQEADALTAEVGALREELRTLKAEAEADRAEAGRARRQAEEVLAGASEEAATIVVDANEQAALLMSSASGARDEQVEAARVEGDRLRTQAQQDAVALRAEAQELRDTAHAETSAMLDSARAEAEAAVAAAQETAARLVEEGRAGGQRHLDSAMTEAESLRATASTESARMRDEAALHVEEMRRTTGAEVDRMRRTAEETLASARAESEEKLRQAAEQTEWATQTVRSVLAGAATEADAIRKAGHADVAAHTRLVRRRLQGVIAAVAGRMALQLADAQQRADDIARAAGLAAAEMESEAKATLARAEAEAARIVADATDESERAVERLERRRAEAESGAASLRALVAEEVTRSRAEAAEDRRRAREESVALVAEGRAEADQLRESARRAVERARAEITELQAQRDGIAAELAQLSGVIEALAVPERRQATPAEATAESTTPHPSPPNPHHSPSPLENPDA
;
A
#
# COMPACT_ATOMS: atom_id res chain seq x y z
N MET A 1 15.46 -99.70 -96.65
CA MET A 1 16.71 -100.49 -96.70
C MET A 1 16.30 -101.95 -96.89
N ALA A 2 16.76 -102.73 -97.86
CA ALA A 2 17.82 -102.53 -98.87
C ALA A 2 17.35 -102.94 -100.30
N GLN A 3 18.24 -102.93 -101.29
CA GLN A 3 17.96 -102.97 -102.74
C GLN A 3 18.41 -104.31 -103.41
N ASP A 4 18.20 -104.37 -104.75
CA ASP A 4 18.90 -105.20 -105.76
C ASP A 4 18.55 -106.72 -105.89
N ALA A 5 18.57 -107.34 -107.09
CA ALA A 5 18.70 -106.86 -108.49
C ALA A 5 18.26 -107.94 -109.53
N ALA A 6 18.06 -107.51 -110.80
CA ALA A 6 18.17 -108.22 -112.12
C ALA A 6 17.66 -109.69 -112.30
N ALA A 7 17.19 -110.16 -113.47
CA ALA A 7 17.49 -109.79 -114.86
C ALA A 7 16.31 -110.07 -115.84
N ALA A 8 16.49 -109.75 -117.13
CA ALA A 8 15.43 -109.59 -118.12
C ALA A 8 15.09 -110.84 -118.98
N ALA A 9 13.85 -110.89 -119.47
CA ALA A 9 13.47 -111.57 -120.71
C ALA A 9 12.33 -110.81 -121.42
N SER A 10 12.43 -110.71 -122.74
CA SER A 10 11.59 -109.93 -123.65
C SER A 10 10.08 -110.22 -123.60
N GLY A 11 9.27 -109.16 -123.51
CA GLY A 11 7.83 -109.17 -123.79
C GLY A 11 7.29 -107.74 -123.85
N GLU A 12 6.48 -107.41 -124.86
CA GLU A 12 5.93 -106.06 -125.03
C GLU A 12 4.99 -105.70 -123.86
N PRO A 13 5.07 -104.48 -123.28
CA PRO A 13 4.19 -104.09 -122.19
C PRO A 13 2.76 -103.85 -122.71
N THR A 14 1.94 -104.89 -122.62
CA THR A 14 0.51 -104.80 -122.95
C THR A 14 -0.21 -103.86 -121.99
N THR A 15 -1.17 -103.10 -122.53
CA THR A 15 -1.94 -102.07 -121.82
C THR A 15 -2.69 -102.59 -120.58
N SER A 16 -2.93 -103.89 -120.46
CA SER A 16 -3.56 -104.53 -119.30
C SER A 16 -2.71 -104.44 -118.02
N ALA A 17 -1.37 -104.48 -118.11
CA ALA A 17 -0.50 -104.41 -116.92
C ALA A 17 -0.49 -103.02 -116.27
N LEU A 18 -0.56 -101.97 -117.10
CA LEU A 18 -0.75 -100.58 -116.63
C LEU A 18 -2.15 -100.38 -116.04
N LEU A 19 -3.18 -100.99 -116.64
CA LEU A 19 -4.56 -100.88 -116.17
C LEU A 19 -4.76 -101.60 -114.82
N ALA A 20 -4.18 -102.79 -114.64
CA ALA A 20 -4.19 -103.50 -113.36
C ALA A 20 -3.45 -102.74 -112.25
N ARG A 21 -2.31 -102.10 -112.56
CA ARG A 21 -1.57 -101.30 -111.58
C ARG A 21 -2.25 -99.97 -111.27
N ALA A 22 -2.91 -99.34 -112.24
CA ALA A 22 -3.76 -98.18 -112.01
C ALA A 22 -4.97 -98.54 -111.14
N GLN A 23 -5.60 -99.70 -111.36
CA GLN A 23 -6.70 -100.20 -110.54
C GLN A 23 -6.24 -100.46 -109.10
N GLN A 24 -5.10 -101.12 -108.90
CA GLN A 24 -4.55 -101.39 -107.56
C GLN A 24 -4.20 -100.09 -106.81
N VAL A 25 -3.64 -99.09 -107.49
CA VAL A 25 -3.38 -97.77 -106.89
C VAL A 25 -4.68 -97.01 -106.59
N ALA A 26 -5.71 -97.14 -107.44
CA ALA A 26 -7.02 -96.54 -107.17
C ALA A 26 -7.71 -97.21 -105.97
N ASP A 27 -7.70 -98.54 -105.88
CA ASP A 27 -8.27 -99.29 -104.76
C ASP A 27 -7.50 -99.01 -103.45
N GLN A 28 -6.17 -98.84 -103.53
CA GLN A 28 -5.34 -98.43 -102.39
C GLN A 28 -5.63 -96.99 -101.95
N LEU A 29 -5.72 -96.03 -102.88
CA LEU A 29 -6.12 -94.65 -102.57
C LEU A 29 -7.54 -94.56 -102.01
N VAL A 30 -8.48 -95.41 -102.48
CA VAL A 30 -9.83 -95.51 -101.91
C VAL A 30 -9.81 -96.13 -100.51
N SER A 31 -8.91 -97.08 -100.24
CA SER A 31 -8.69 -97.65 -98.90
C SER A 31 -8.08 -96.62 -97.94
N GLU A 32 -7.03 -95.92 -98.37
CA GLU A 32 -6.34 -94.89 -97.58
C GLU A 32 -7.27 -93.71 -97.31
N ALA A 33 -7.99 -93.20 -98.31
CA ALA A 33 -8.98 -92.13 -98.13
C ALA A 33 -10.17 -92.54 -97.24
N ARG A 34 -10.54 -93.83 -97.20
CA ARG A 34 -11.54 -94.33 -96.24
C ARG A 34 -10.99 -94.38 -94.82
N GLN A 35 -9.77 -94.91 -94.64
CA GLN A 35 -9.12 -94.95 -93.32
C GLN A 35 -8.88 -93.54 -92.77
N GLU A 36 -8.50 -92.59 -93.62
CA GLU A 36 -8.31 -91.19 -93.25
C GLU A 36 -9.66 -90.49 -92.95
N ALA A 37 -10.72 -90.78 -93.73
CA ALA A 37 -12.07 -90.29 -93.42
C ALA A 37 -12.63 -90.88 -92.11
N ASP A 38 -12.39 -92.16 -91.83
CA ASP A 38 -12.79 -92.82 -90.58
C ASP A 38 -11.99 -92.26 -89.38
N ALA A 39 -10.68 -92.03 -89.55
CA ALA A 39 -9.83 -91.41 -88.54
C ALA A 39 -10.26 -89.96 -88.22
N LEU A 40 -10.48 -89.14 -89.24
CA LEU A 40 -11.01 -87.78 -89.09
C LEU A 40 -12.42 -87.77 -88.46
N THR A 41 -13.26 -88.76 -88.80
CA THR A 41 -14.59 -88.91 -88.18
C THR A 41 -14.49 -89.28 -86.70
N ALA A 42 -13.54 -90.14 -86.32
CA ALA A 42 -13.26 -90.49 -84.93
C ALA A 42 -12.67 -89.31 -84.14
N GLU A 43 -11.73 -88.56 -84.72
CA GLU A 43 -11.13 -87.36 -84.12
C GLU A 43 -12.16 -86.24 -83.93
N VAL A 44 -12.98 -85.96 -84.94
CA VAL A 44 -14.11 -85.03 -84.83
C VAL A 44 -15.15 -85.54 -83.81
N GLY A 45 -15.29 -86.86 -83.63
CA GLY A 45 -16.08 -87.47 -82.57
C GLY A 45 -15.54 -87.16 -81.17
N ALA A 46 -14.23 -87.38 -80.96
CA ALA A 46 -13.55 -87.10 -79.70
C ALA A 46 -13.60 -85.61 -79.33
N LEU A 47 -13.25 -84.71 -80.27
CA LEU A 47 -13.31 -83.26 -80.08
C LEU A 47 -14.74 -82.77 -79.78
N ARG A 48 -15.77 -83.43 -80.31
CA ARG A 48 -17.18 -83.12 -79.99
C ARG A 48 -17.59 -83.55 -78.59
N GLU A 49 -17.04 -84.65 -78.06
CA GLU A 49 -17.27 -85.01 -76.65
C GLU A 49 -16.47 -84.12 -75.70
N GLU A 50 -15.20 -83.85 -75.99
CA GLU A 50 -14.38 -82.94 -75.18
C GLU A 50 -15.02 -81.53 -75.08
N LEU A 51 -15.54 -81.01 -76.20
CA LEU A 51 -16.28 -79.75 -76.22
C LEU A 51 -17.64 -79.81 -75.49
N ARG A 52 -18.28 -80.98 -75.38
CA ARG A 52 -19.47 -81.19 -74.53
C ARG A 52 -19.09 -81.18 -73.04
N THR A 53 -18.01 -81.86 -72.67
CA THR A 53 -17.51 -81.91 -71.28
C THR A 53 -17.12 -80.51 -70.81
N LEU A 54 -16.27 -79.80 -71.57
CA LEU A 54 -15.87 -78.41 -71.27
C LEU A 54 -17.07 -77.45 -71.21
N LYS A 55 -18.09 -77.67 -72.04
CA LYS A 55 -19.33 -76.87 -71.98
C LYS A 55 -20.13 -77.17 -70.71
N ALA A 56 -20.27 -78.43 -70.32
CA ALA A 56 -20.96 -78.84 -69.10
C ALA A 56 -20.24 -78.33 -67.83
N GLU A 57 -18.91 -78.40 -67.81
CA GLU A 57 -18.07 -77.82 -66.75
C GLU A 57 -18.24 -76.30 -66.68
N ALA A 58 -18.15 -75.58 -67.80
CA ALA A 58 -18.37 -74.14 -67.84
C ALA A 58 -19.82 -73.70 -67.54
N GLU A 59 -20.81 -74.60 -67.65
CA GLU A 59 -22.19 -74.38 -67.18
C GLU A 59 -22.30 -74.64 -65.67
N ALA A 60 -21.62 -75.66 -65.14
CA ALA A 60 -21.54 -75.93 -63.70
C ALA A 60 -20.83 -74.81 -62.93
N ASP A 61 -19.68 -74.34 -63.42
CA ASP A 61 -18.90 -73.23 -62.84
C ASP A 61 -19.70 -71.92 -62.83
N ARG A 62 -20.42 -71.61 -63.92
CA ARG A 62 -21.32 -70.45 -63.95
C ARG A 62 -22.48 -70.60 -62.96
N ALA A 63 -23.03 -71.80 -62.81
CA ALA A 63 -24.08 -72.06 -61.83
C ALA A 63 -23.54 -71.91 -60.39
N GLU A 64 -22.30 -72.33 -60.13
CA GLU A 64 -21.61 -72.17 -58.84
C GLU A 64 -21.29 -70.70 -58.53
N ALA A 65 -20.61 -70.00 -59.43
CA ALA A 65 -20.35 -68.57 -59.30
C ALA A 65 -21.67 -67.78 -59.12
N GLY A 66 -22.75 -68.20 -59.80
CA GLY A 66 -24.08 -67.64 -59.62
C GLY A 66 -24.71 -67.92 -58.24
N ARG A 67 -24.44 -69.08 -57.63
CA ARG A 67 -24.83 -69.37 -56.23
C ARG A 67 -24.01 -68.54 -55.24
N ALA A 68 -22.68 -68.55 -55.39
CA ALA A 68 -21.77 -67.81 -54.52
C ALA A 68 -22.04 -66.30 -54.54
N ARG A 69 -22.34 -65.72 -55.72
CA ARG A 69 -22.70 -64.31 -55.84
C ARG A 69 -24.01 -63.98 -55.14
N ARG A 70 -25.06 -64.80 -55.30
CA ARG A 70 -26.33 -64.61 -54.57
C ARG A 70 -26.14 -64.70 -53.06
N GLN A 71 -25.37 -65.67 -52.58
CA GLN A 71 -25.05 -65.80 -51.15
C GLN A 71 -24.27 -64.57 -50.62
N ALA A 72 -23.34 -64.03 -51.42
CA ALA A 72 -22.64 -62.80 -51.07
C ALA A 72 -23.56 -61.56 -51.10
N GLU A 73 -24.46 -61.46 -52.07
CA GLU A 73 -25.51 -60.42 -52.16
C GLU A 73 -26.44 -60.48 -50.93
N GLU A 74 -26.87 -61.68 -50.51
CA GLU A 74 -27.69 -61.93 -49.31
C GLU A 74 -26.96 -61.55 -48.02
N VAL A 75 -25.69 -61.95 -47.85
CA VAL A 75 -24.88 -61.58 -46.68
C VAL A 75 -24.61 -60.08 -46.62
N LEU A 76 -24.34 -59.43 -47.75
CA LEU A 76 -24.17 -57.97 -47.81
C LEU A 76 -25.46 -57.22 -47.52
N ALA A 77 -26.61 -57.72 -47.97
CA ALA A 77 -27.91 -57.15 -47.64
C ALA A 77 -28.20 -57.25 -46.13
N GLY A 78 -28.04 -58.44 -45.54
CA GLY A 78 -28.22 -58.66 -44.10
C GLY A 78 -27.28 -57.79 -43.26
N ALA A 79 -25.98 -57.75 -43.59
CA ALA A 79 -25.02 -56.90 -42.90
C ALA A 79 -25.33 -55.40 -43.04
N SER A 80 -25.94 -54.97 -44.15
CA SER A 80 -26.38 -53.58 -44.35
C SER A 80 -27.62 -53.24 -43.52
N GLU A 81 -28.55 -54.18 -43.35
CA GLU A 81 -29.75 -54.04 -42.51
C GLU A 81 -29.39 -54.05 -41.02
N GLU A 82 -28.48 -54.94 -40.59
CA GLU A 82 -27.90 -54.94 -39.24
C GLU A 82 -27.17 -53.63 -38.94
N ALA A 83 -26.32 -53.14 -39.86
CA ALA A 83 -25.62 -51.87 -39.69
C ALA A 83 -26.59 -50.67 -39.62
N ALA A 84 -27.65 -50.65 -40.43
CA ALA A 84 -28.69 -49.64 -40.36
C ALA A 84 -29.41 -49.66 -39.00
N THR A 85 -29.73 -50.84 -38.49
CA THR A 85 -30.37 -51.03 -37.18
C THR A 85 -29.47 -50.53 -36.04
N ILE A 86 -28.19 -50.93 -36.04
CA ILE A 86 -27.19 -50.47 -35.04
C ILE A 86 -27.05 -48.94 -35.06
N VAL A 87 -27.08 -48.31 -36.25
CA VAL A 87 -27.03 -46.84 -36.37
C VAL A 87 -28.30 -46.18 -35.81
N VAL A 88 -29.48 -46.76 -36.00
CA VAL A 88 -30.73 -46.26 -35.39
C VAL A 88 -30.65 -46.38 -33.87
N ASP A 89 -30.35 -47.56 -33.34
CA ASP A 89 -30.24 -47.81 -31.90
C ASP A 89 -29.20 -46.88 -31.23
N ALA A 90 -28.05 -46.67 -31.87
CA ALA A 90 -27.01 -45.77 -31.36
C ALA A 90 -27.48 -44.30 -31.35
N ASN A 91 -28.26 -43.86 -32.34
CA ASN A 91 -28.84 -42.52 -32.36
C ASN A 91 -29.93 -42.35 -31.30
N GLU A 92 -30.77 -43.37 -31.05
CA GLU A 92 -31.77 -43.34 -29.98
C GLU A 92 -31.10 -43.29 -28.59
N GLN A 93 -30.06 -44.10 -28.36
CA GLN A 93 -29.26 -44.05 -27.14
C GLN A 93 -28.56 -42.69 -26.95
N ALA A 94 -27.99 -42.12 -28.02
CA ALA A 94 -27.40 -40.78 -27.98
C ALA A 94 -28.44 -39.69 -27.66
N ALA A 95 -29.65 -39.79 -28.22
CA ALA A 95 -30.75 -38.87 -27.94
C ALA A 95 -31.23 -38.98 -26.47
N LEU A 96 -31.34 -40.20 -25.94
CA LEU A 96 -31.68 -40.44 -24.53
C LEU A 96 -30.61 -39.89 -23.57
N LEU A 97 -29.33 -40.10 -23.87
CA LEU A 97 -28.21 -39.55 -23.11
C LEU A 97 -28.15 -38.01 -23.18
N MET A 98 -28.39 -37.42 -24.35
CA MET A 98 -28.42 -35.96 -24.50
C MET A 98 -29.61 -35.33 -23.77
N SER A 99 -30.77 -36.01 -23.76
CA SER A 99 -31.95 -35.61 -23.00
C SER A 99 -31.71 -35.66 -21.50
N SER A 100 -31.16 -36.77 -20.97
CA SER A 100 -30.87 -36.90 -19.54
C SER A 100 -29.76 -35.95 -19.07
N ALA A 101 -28.73 -35.73 -19.88
CA ALA A 101 -27.68 -34.73 -19.61
C ALA A 101 -28.24 -33.30 -19.62
N SER A 102 -29.20 -33.00 -20.51
CA SER A 102 -29.88 -31.69 -20.52
C SER A 102 -30.75 -31.48 -19.28
N GLY A 103 -31.51 -32.50 -18.87
CA GLY A 103 -32.28 -32.47 -17.62
C GLY A 103 -31.40 -32.27 -16.39
N ALA A 104 -30.33 -33.06 -16.26
CA ALA A 104 -29.38 -32.93 -15.16
C ALA A 104 -28.67 -31.56 -15.13
N ARG A 105 -28.35 -30.98 -16.29
CA ARG A 105 -27.85 -29.60 -16.40
C ARG A 105 -28.87 -28.60 -15.87
N ASP A 106 -30.12 -28.71 -16.29
CA ASP A 106 -31.17 -27.74 -15.93
C ASP A 106 -31.53 -27.84 -14.43
N GLU A 107 -31.56 -29.05 -13.87
CA GLU A 107 -31.65 -29.28 -12.42
C GLU A 107 -30.47 -28.63 -11.65
N GLN A 108 -29.23 -28.78 -12.13
CA GLN A 108 -28.06 -28.13 -11.52
C GLN A 108 -28.11 -26.60 -11.62
N VAL A 109 -28.59 -26.06 -12.74
CA VAL A 109 -28.75 -24.61 -12.94
C VAL A 109 -29.82 -24.04 -11.99
N GLU A 110 -30.96 -24.72 -11.84
CA GLU A 110 -31.99 -24.29 -10.88
C GLU A 110 -31.54 -24.45 -9.42
N ALA A 111 -30.84 -25.52 -9.07
CA ALA A 111 -30.26 -25.68 -7.74
C ALA A 111 -29.25 -24.54 -7.42
N ALA A 112 -28.38 -24.19 -8.38
CA ALA A 112 -27.44 -23.09 -8.23
C ALA A 112 -28.13 -21.71 -8.15
N ARG A 113 -29.26 -21.52 -8.86
CA ARG A 113 -30.10 -20.30 -8.74
C ARG A 113 -30.73 -20.19 -7.36
N VAL A 114 -31.37 -21.26 -6.87
CA VAL A 114 -32.01 -21.28 -5.54
C VAL A 114 -31.00 -21.02 -4.43
N GLU A 115 -29.81 -21.63 -4.50
CA GLU A 115 -28.74 -21.39 -3.51
C GLU A 115 -28.17 -19.96 -3.61
N GLY A 116 -27.99 -19.44 -4.82
CA GLY A 116 -27.60 -18.04 -5.04
C GLY A 116 -28.63 -17.05 -4.46
N ASP A 117 -29.92 -17.32 -4.62
CA ASP A 117 -31.01 -16.50 -4.09
C ASP A 117 -31.08 -16.57 -2.56
N ARG A 118 -30.85 -17.76 -1.98
CA ARG A 118 -30.71 -17.97 -0.55
C ARG A 118 -29.55 -17.16 0.03
N LEU A 119 -28.35 -17.28 -0.55
CA LEU A 119 -27.16 -16.56 -0.11
C LEU A 119 -27.33 -15.04 -0.24
N ARG A 120 -27.95 -14.54 -1.32
CA ARG A 120 -28.27 -13.11 -1.48
C ARG A 120 -29.25 -12.63 -0.40
N THR A 121 -30.28 -13.42 -0.11
CA THR A 121 -31.27 -13.09 0.93
C THR A 121 -30.63 -13.05 2.32
N GLN A 122 -29.79 -14.04 2.65
CA GLN A 122 -29.06 -14.08 3.92
C GLN A 122 -28.10 -12.90 4.06
N ALA A 123 -27.26 -12.63 3.06
CA ALA A 123 -26.34 -11.49 3.08
C ALA A 123 -27.08 -10.13 3.22
N GLN A 124 -28.28 -10.01 2.65
CA GLN A 124 -29.11 -8.82 2.83
C GLN A 124 -29.69 -8.71 4.25
N GLN A 125 -30.09 -9.82 4.88
CA GLN A 125 -30.53 -9.86 6.28
C GLN A 125 -29.38 -9.51 7.23
N ASP A 126 -28.21 -10.12 7.05
CA ASP A 126 -27.00 -9.86 7.84
C ASP A 126 -26.58 -8.39 7.72
N ALA A 127 -26.63 -7.81 6.51
CA ALA A 127 -26.34 -6.39 6.28
C ALA A 127 -27.42 -5.42 6.84
N VAL A 128 -28.63 -5.89 7.15
CA VAL A 128 -29.63 -5.10 7.89
C VAL A 128 -29.39 -5.22 9.39
N ALA A 129 -29.12 -6.42 9.90
CA ALA A 129 -28.80 -6.66 11.30
C ALA A 129 -27.56 -5.87 11.75
N LEU A 130 -26.46 -5.95 11.00
CA LEU A 130 -25.22 -5.22 11.30
C LEU A 130 -25.40 -3.70 11.29
N ARG A 131 -26.29 -3.17 10.43
CA ARG A 131 -26.63 -1.73 10.43
C ARG A 131 -27.47 -1.33 11.65
N ALA A 132 -28.36 -2.19 12.12
CA ALA A 132 -29.14 -1.95 13.32
C ALA A 132 -28.24 -1.97 14.57
N GLU A 133 -27.37 -2.97 14.69
CA GLU A 133 -26.36 -3.07 15.76
C GLU A 133 -25.41 -1.86 15.77
N ALA A 134 -24.87 -1.47 14.61
CA ALA A 134 -24.00 -0.30 14.50
C ALA A 134 -24.73 1.02 14.82
N GLN A 135 -26.04 1.10 14.58
CA GLN A 135 -26.85 2.27 14.96
C GLN A 135 -27.11 2.28 16.47
N GLU A 136 -27.46 1.14 17.08
CA GLU A 136 -27.66 1.01 18.53
C GLU A 136 -26.38 1.33 19.31
N LEU A 137 -25.22 0.85 18.85
CA LEU A 137 -23.91 1.16 19.44
C LEU A 137 -23.61 2.67 19.37
N ARG A 138 -23.92 3.32 18.24
CA ARG A 138 -23.74 4.77 18.07
C ARG A 138 -24.66 5.58 18.97
N ASP A 139 -25.93 5.19 19.07
CA ASP A 139 -26.92 5.89 19.89
C ASP A 139 -26.59 5.73 21.38
N THR A 140 -26.10 4.55 21.79
CA THR A 140 -25.57 4.27 23.13
C THR A 140 -24.36 5.16 23.44
N ALA A 141 -23.33 5.12 22.59
CA ALA A 141 -22.12 5.94 22.77
C ALA A 141 -22.43 7.45 22.78
N HIS A 142 -23.41 7.89 22.00
CA HIS A 142 -23.85 9.29 22.01
C HIS A 142 -24.56 9.66 23.33
N ALA A 143 -25.43 8.79 23.86
CA ALA A 143 -26.08 8.99 25.15
C ALA A 143 -25.07 9.01 26.31
N GLU A 144 -24.10 8.08 26.32
CA GLU A 144 -23.01 8.04 27.31
C GLU A 144 -22.15 9.32 27.24
N THR A 145 -21.78 9.77 26.04
CA THR A 145 -21.02 11.01 25.84
C THR A 145 -21.82 12.23 26.34
N SER A 146 -23.13 12.30 26.05
CA SER A 146 -23.97 13.40 26.55
C SER A 146 -24.05 13.39 28.07
N ALA A 147 -24.25 12.23 28.70
CA ALA A 147 -24.30 12.10 30.15
C ALA A 147 -22.97 12.48 30.81
N MET A 148 -21.83 12.12 30.21
CA MET A 148 -20.50 12.53 30.69
C MET A 148 -20.30 14.05 30.58
N LEU A 149 -20.72 14.68 29.49
CA LEU A 149 -20.66 16.14 29.31
C LEU A 149 -21.57 16.88 30.31
N ASP A 150 -22.77 16.37 30.55
CA ASP A 150 -23.70 16.95 31.53
C ASP A 150 -23.16 16.80 32.97
N SER A 151 -22.54 15.67 33.32
CA SER A 151 -21.85 15.48 34.62
C SER A 151 -20.67 16.43 34.79
N ALA A 152 -19.76 16.46 33.81
CA ALA A 152 -18.58 17.35 33.84
C ALA A 152 -18.99 18.83 33.91
N ARG A 153 -20.08 19.21 33.24
CA ARG A 153 -20.66 20.55 33.35
C ARG A 153 -21.21 20.84 34.74
N ALA A 154 -21.97 19.92 35.34
CA ALA A 154 -22.49 20.09 36.69
C ALA A 154 -21.37 20.19 37.74
N GLU A 155 -20.31 19.39 37.59
CA GLU A 155 -19.09 19.46 38.43
C GLU A 155 -18.36 20.79 38.26
N ALA A 156 -18.23 21.30 37.03
CA ALA A 156 -17.62 22.60 36.76
C ALA A 156 -18.47 23.76 37.34
N GLU A 157 -19.78 23.74 37.19
CA GLU A 157 -20.70 24.74 37.77
C GLU A 157 -20.63 24.71 39.32
N ALA A 158 -20.57 23.53 39.93
CA ALA A 158 -20.37 23.36 41.37
C ALA A 158 -18.98 23.86 41.86
N ALA A 159 -17.91 23.57 41.11
CA ALA A 159 -16.56 24.03 41.43
C ALA A 159 -16.44 25.57 41.34
N VAL A 160 -17.09 26.20 40.36
CA VAL A 160 -17.18 27.66 40.25
C VAL A 160 -17.95 28.25 41.42
N ALA A 161 -19.09 27.67 41.81
CA ALA A 161 -19.87 28.13 42.97
C ALA A 161 -19.05 28.06 44.28
N ALA A 162 -18.40 26.92 44.54
CA ALA A 162 -17.54 26.75 45.73
C ALA A 162 -16.32 27.69 45.73
N ALA A 163 -15.77 28.01 44.56
CA ALA A 163 -14.69 28.99 44.42
C ALA A 163 -15.18 30.43 44.68
N GLN A 164 -16.37 30.80 44.19
CA GLN A 164 -17.00 32.10 44.46
C GLN A 164 -17.32 32.29 45.94
N GLU A 165 -17.86 31.26 46.60
CA GLU A 165 -18.10 31.26 48.06
C GLU A 165 -16.80 31.42 48.85
N THR A 166 -15.76 30.65 48.51
CA THR A 166 -14.45 30.74 49.16
C THR A 166 -13.83 32.13 48.96
N ALA A 167 -13.95 32.71 47.76
CA ALA A 167 -13.46 34.06 47.47
C ALA A 167 -14.23 35.15 48.25
N ALA A 168 -15.56 35.03 48.34
CA ALA A 168 -16.38 35.96 49.12
C ALA A 168 -15.98 35.91 50.61
N ARG A 169 -15.79 34.71 51.17
CA ARG A 169 -15.33 34.53 52.55
C ARG A 169 -13.96 35.16 52.79
N LEU A 170 -12.97 34.91 51.93
CA LEU A 170 -11.63 35.50 52.04
C LEU A 170 -11.64 37.04 51.95
N VAL A 171 -12.53 37.61 51.13
CA VAL A 171 -12.68 39.07 51.03
C VAL A 171 -13.28 39.66 52.32
N GLU A 172 -14.25 39.00 52.95
CA GLU A 172 -14.80 39.45 54.24
C GLU A 172 -13.82 39.25 55.40
N GLU A 173 -13.10 38.11 55.46
CA GLU A 173 -12.00 37.89 56.41
C GLU A 173 -10.92 38.97 56.27
N GLY A 174 -10.54 39.32 55.03
CA GLY A 174 -9.59 40.38 54.72
C GLY A 174 -10.08 41.77 55.12
N ARG A 175 -11.38 42.07 54.92
CA ARG A 175 -12.02 43.32 55.38
C ARG A 175 -12.03 43.41 56.91
N ALA A 176 -12.43 42.36 57.60
CA ALA A 176 -12.44 42.30 59.05
C ALA A 176 -11.02 42.38 59.65
N GLY A 177 -10.03 41.72 59.03
CA GLY A 177 -8.62 41.85 59.38
C GLY A 177 -8.08 43.27 59.20
N GLY A 178 -8.34 43.88 58.04
CA GLY A 178 -7.95 45.25 57.73
C GLY A 178 -8.56 46.27 58.71
N GLN A 179 -9.85 46.12 59.05
CA GLN A 179 -10.51 46.98 60.03
C GLN A 179 -9.86 46.86 61.42
N ARG A 180 -9.62 45.64 61.92
CA ARG A 180 -8.94 45.42 63.20
C ARG A 180 -7.53 46.05 63.23
N HIS A 181 -6.79 46.00 62.13
CA HIS A 181 -5.49 46.66 62.04
C HIS A 181 -5.59 48.19 62.05
N LEU A 182 -6.60 48.78 61.39
CA LEU A 182 -6.86 50.23 61.44
C LEU A 182 -7.25 50.66 62.86
N ASP A 183 -8.13 49.92 63.53
CA ASP A 183 -8.59 50.22 64.90
C ASP A 183 -7.43 50.13 65.91
N SER A 184 -6.55 49.12 65.78
CA SER A 184 -5.32 49.02 66.58
C SER A 184 -4.38 50.18 66.33
N ALA A 185 -4.09 50.49 65.05
CA ALA A 185 -3.18 51.58 64.68
C ALA A 185 -3.72 52.96 65.10
N MET A 186 -5.05 53.17 65.08
CA MET A 186 -5.68 54.37 65.63
C MET A 186 -5.48 54.46 67.15
N THR A 187 -5.72 53.35 67.87
CA THR A 187 -5.54 53.27 69.32
C THR A 187 -4.07 53.52 69.74
N GLU A 188 -3.12 52.94 69.02
CA GLU A 188 -1.67 53.18 69.22
C GLU A 188 -1.28 54.63 68.91
N ALA A 189 -1.80 55.21 67.82
CA ALA A 189 -1.53 56.60 67.46
C ALA A 189 -2.17 57.62 68.43
N GLU A 190 -3.28 57.27 69.08
CA GLU A 190 -3.88 58.06 70.15
C GLU A 190 -3.09 57.94 71.45
N SER A 191 -2.65 56.73 71.82
CA SER A 191 -1.76 56.48 72.96
C SER A 191 -0.42 57.23 72.83
N LEU A 192 0.20 57.19 71.66
CA LEU A 192 1.44 57.92 71.37
C LEU A 192 1.23 59.44 71.43
N ARG A 193 0.10 59.95 70.92
CA ARG A 193 -0.27 61.38 71.05
C ARG A 193 -0.49 61.79 72.49
N ALA A 194 -1.12 60.95 73.32
CA ALA A 194 -1.32 61.21 74.75
C ALA A 194 0.01 61.24 75.52
N THR A 195 0.90 60.27 75.27
CA THR A 195 2.25 60.22 75.86
C THR A 195 3.07 61.45 75.44
N ALA A 196 3.15 61.76 74.14
CA ALA A 196 3.91 62.91 73.64
C ALA A 196 3.35 64.26 74.16
N SER A 197 2.03 64.38 74.34
CA SER A 197 1.41 65.55 74.97
C SER A 197 1.82 65.69 76.44
N THR A 198 1.86 64.57 77.17
CA THR A 198 2.28 64.51 78.58
C THR A 198 3.77 64.84 78.75
N GLU A 199 4.64 64.28 77.91
CA GLU A 199 6.06 64.61 77.89
C GLU A 199 6.30 66.07 77.46
N SER A 200 5.57 66.59 76.49
CA SER A 200 5.63 68.00 76.08
C SER A 200 5.15 68.97 77.16
N ALA A 201 4.16 68.59 77.97
CA ALA A 201 3.78 69.35 79.16
C ALA A 201 4.92 69.33 80.19
N ARG A 202 5.43 68.15 80.53
CA ARG A 202 6.55 67.98 81.46
C ARG A 202 7.81 68.75 81.04
N MET A 203 8.21 68.68 79.78
CA MET A 203 9.36 69.42 79.25
C MET A 203 9.13 70.94 79.31
N ARG A 204 7.90 71.42 79.12
CA ARG A 204 7.57 72.85 79.31
C ARG A 204 7.64 73.27 80.77
N ASP A 205 7.22 72.43 81.71
CA ASP A 205 7.32 72.70 83.14
C ASP A 205 8.78 72.68 83.61
N GLU A 206 9.57 71.68 83.19
CA GLU A 206 11.02 71.61 83.45
C GLU A 206 11.77 72.79 82.82
N ALA A 207 11.43 73.19 81.59
CA ALA A 207 11.99 74.38 80.95
C ALA A 207 11.56 75.69 81.64
N ALA A 208 10.33 75.79 82.15
CA ALA A 208 9.87 76.96 82.91
C ALA A 208 10.64 77.09 84.24
N LEU A 209 10.87 75.98 84.94
CA LEU A 209 11.71 75.94 86.13
C LEU A 209 13.15 76.37 85.82
N HIS A 210 13.74 75.86 84.74
CA HIS A 210 15.11 76.23 84.35
C HIS A 210 15.21 77.68 83.85
N VAL A 211 14.18 78.23 83.18
CA VAL A 211 14.10 79.65 82.82
C VAL A 211 14.02 80.53 84.07
N GLU A 212 13.29 80.12 85.10
CA GLU A 212 13.20 80.88 86.35
C GLU A 212 14.49 80.80 87.18
N GLU A 213 15.17 79.65 87.18
CA GLU A 213 16.53 79.50 87.71
C GLU A 213 17.53 80.38 86.95
N MET A 214 17.51 80.33 85.61
CA MET A 214 18.32 81.17 84.73
C MET A 214 18.04 82.66 84.94
N ARG A 215 16.79 83.08 85.13
CA ARG A 215 16.44 84.48 85.50
C ARG A 215 17.02 84.87 86.86
N ARG A 216 17.02 83.95 87.83
CA ARG A 216 17.58 84.18 89.16
C ARG A 216 19.10 84.31 89.12
N THR A 217 19.79 83.46 88.34
CA THR A 217 21.26 83.52 88.18
C THR A 217 21.69 84.70 87.31
N THR A 218 21.07 84.89 86.14
CA THR A 218 21.33 86.06 85.28
C THR A 218 20.91 87.37 85.93
N GLY A 219 19.89 87.42 86.78
CA GLY A 219 19.61 88.60 87.61
C GLY A 219 20.79 88.92 88.53
N ALA A 220 21.28 87.92 89.27
CA ALA A 220 22.45 88.05 90.14
C ALA A 220 23.80 88.27 89.40
N GLU A 221 23.83 88.03 88.09
CA GLU A 221 25.01 88.23 87.23
C GLU A 221 24.94 89.52 86.42
N VAL A 222 23.77 89.97 85.96
CA VAL A 222 23.53 91.33 85.45
C VAL A 222 23.76 92.34 86.57
N ASP A 223 23.33 92.06 87.80
CA ASP A 223 23.69 92.88 88.96
C ASP A 223 25.20 92.92 89.22
N ARG A 224 25.99 91.95 88.76
CA ARG A 224 27.47 91.98 88.78
C ARG A 224 28.02 92.72 87.57
N MET A 225 27.63 92.34 86.36
CA MET A 225 28.09 92.94 85.10
C MET A 225 27.72 94.40 84.98
N ARG A 226 26.61 94.88 85.57
CA ARG A 226 26.31 96.31 85.62
C ARG A 226 27.40 97.08 86.37
N ARG A 227 27.89 96.54 87.50
CA ARG A 227 29.04 97.10 88.23
C ARG A 227 30.33 97.10 87.40
N THR A 228 30.45 96.23 86.38
CA THR A 228 31.65 96.08 85.53
C THR A 228 31.56 96.83 84.18
N ALA A 229 30.38 96.89 83.58
CA ALA A 229 30.14 97.56 82.30
C ALA A 229 30.11 99.09 82.44
N GLU A 230 29.72 99.57 83.63
CA GLU A 230 29.96 100.95 84.09
C GLU A 230 31.47 101.29 84.10
N GLU A 231 32.38 100.29 84.13
CA GLU A 231 33.84 100.46 83.98
C GLU A 231 34.32 100.36 82.52
N THR A 232 33.64 99.58 81.64
CA THR A 232 34.20 99.21 80.30
C THR A 232 33.72 100.08 79.13
N LEU A 233 32.50 100.62 79.17
CA LEU A 233 31.92 101.39 78.03
C LEU A 233 32.70 102.70 77.73
N ALA A 234 33.62 103.08 78.61
CA ALA A 234 34.60 104.13 78.42
C ALA A 234 35.64 103.86 77.29
N SER A 235 35.77 102.62 76.78
CA SER A 235 36.98 102.19 76.06
C SER A 235 36.91 102.08 74.51
N ALA A 236 35.75 101.77 73.90
CA ALA A 236 35.74 101.04 72.61
C ALA A 236 35.17 101.74 71.35
N ARG A 237 34.78 103.02 71.36
CA ARG A 237 34.13 103.70 70.21
C ARG A 237 35.09 104.13 69.06
N ALA A 238 36.14 103.35 68.77
CA ALA A 238 37.33 103.86 68.08
C ALA A 238 37.71 103.22 66.72
N GLU A 239 37.09 102.12 66.26
CA GLU A 239 37.79 101.18 65.36
C GLU A 239 37.17 100.83 63.98
N SER A 240 35.89 101.08 63.68
CA SER A 240 35.16 100.25 62.69
C SER A 240 35.03 100.74 61.22
N GLU A 241 35.80 101.73 60.75
CA GLU A 241 35.48 102.45 59.48
C GLU A 241 36.12 101.86 58.18
N GLU A 242 36.86 100.74 58.24
CA GLU A 242 37.85 100.36 57.20
C GLU A 242 37.37 99.48 56.00
N LYS A 243 36.29 98.69 56.09
CA LYS A 243 36.17 97.43 55.30
C LYS A 243 35.54 97.43 53.88
N LEU A 244 35.20 98.56 53.25
CA LEU A 244 34.22 98.60 52.14
C LEU A 244 34.73 98.46 50.66
N ARG A 245 35.87 97.81 50.37
CA ARG A 245 36.63 98.09 49.13
C ARG A 245 36.83 97.02 48.03
N GLN A 246 36.46 95.73 48.16
CA GLN A 246 36.96 94.67 47.24
C GLN A 246 35.87 93.75 46.61
N ALA A 247 35.33 94.10 45.42
CA ALA A 247 34.34 93.26 44.71
C ALA A 247 34.20 93.58 43.18
N ALA A 248 35.15 93.21 42.30
CA ALA A 248 35.13 93.72 40.90
C ALA A 248 35.63 92.83 39.72
N GLU A 249 36.06 91.57 39.88
CA GLU A 249 36.63 90.75 38.77
C GLU A 249 35.88 89.40 38.64
N GLN A 250 34.99 89.20 37.66
CA GLN A 250 35.23 88.77 36.24
C GLN A 250 35.85 87.36 36.11
N THR A 251 35.24 86.29 35.56
CA THR A 251 34.01 86.00 34.75
C THR A 251 34.00 86.23 33.23
N GLU A 252 34.94 85.64 32.48
CA GLU A 252 34.99 85.77 30.99
C GLU A 252 35.55 84.54 30.21
N TRP A 253 35.02 83.31 30.34
CA TRP A 253 35.38 82.27 29.34
C TRP A 253 34.37 81.12 29.13
N ALA A 254 33.54 81.26 28.09
CA ALA A 254 32.75 80.17 27.52
C ALA A 254 32.47 80.40 26.02
N THR A 255 33.35 79.91 25.14
CA THR A 255 33.13 79.98 23.67
C THR A 255 33.78 78.82 22.91
N GLN A 256 33.12 78.39 21.82
CA GLN A 256 33.64 77.58 20.69
C GLN A 256 33.97 76.10 20.98
N THR A 257 33.20 75.09 20.55
CA THR A 257 32.31 74.94 19.36
C THR A 257 33.02 74.93 18.00
N VAL A 258 33.51 73.75 17.58
CA VAL A 258 33.78 73.32 16.19
C VAL A 258 33.56 71.79 16.18
N ARG A 259 32.48 71.26 15.57
CA ARG A 259 32.38 70.73 14.19
C ARG A 259 33.35 69.54 13.93
N SER A 260 33.02 68.45 13.22
CA SER A 260 31.79 68.00 12.53
C SER A 260 32.04 66.69 11.76
N VAL A 261 30.97 65.99 11.27
CA VAL A 261 30.91 65.30 9.94
C VAL A 261 31.71 63.96 9.78
N LEU A 262 31.27 62.83 9.13
CA LEU A 262 30.08 62.41 8.32
C LEU A 262 29.85 60.86 8.30
N ALA A 263 28.58 60.45 8.03
CA ALA A 263 27.96 59.38 7.18
C ALA A 263 28.73 58.13 6.61
N GLY A 264 28.10 57.05 6.09
CA GLY A 264 26.69 56.57 6.00
C GLY A 264 26.32 55.71 4.74
N ALA A 265 25.44 54.68 4.86
CA ALA A 265 24.66 53.91 3.81
C ALA A 265 25.42 53.12 2.68
N ALA A 266 25.08 51.90 2.16
CA ALA A 266 23.85 51.21 1.63
C ALA A 266 23.61 51.43 0.09
N THR A 267 23.16 50.50 -0.80
CA THR A 267 22.64 49.08 -0.73
C THR A 267 22.55 48.38 -2.14
N GLU A 268 22.12 47.09 -2.18
CA GLU A 268 21.28 46.44 -3.25
C GLU A 268 21.81 45.60 -4.46
N ALA A 269 20.86 44.85 -5.08
CA ALA A 269 20.91 43.58 -5.83
C ALA A 269 21.26 43.57 -7.35
N ASP A 270 21.76 42.43 -7.89
CA ASP A 270 21.59 41.98 -9.31
C ASP A 270 22.05 40.51 -9.57
N ALA A 271 21.15 39.49 -9.60
CA ALA A 271 21.56 38.10 -9.94
C ALA A 271 20.45 37.11 -10.43
N ILE A 272 19.48 37.53 -11.27
CA ILE A 272 18.63 36.56 -12.03
C ILE A 272 18.51 37.01 -13.50
N ARG A 273 19.23 36.35 -14.42
CA ARG A 273 18.91 36.21 -15.88
C ARG A 273 20.03 35.50 -16.67
N LYS A 274 19.75 34.30 -17.23
CA LYS A 274 20.11 33.76 -18.59
C LYS A 274 20.40 32.24 -18.62
N ALA A 275 19.65 31.49 -19.45
CA ALA A 275 20.11 30.50 -20.46
C ALA A 275 18.91 29.77 -21.10
N GLY A 276 19.03 29.26 -22.34
CA GLY A 276 17.93 28.61 -23.10
C GLY A 276 18.39 27.57 -24.12
N HIS A 277 17.44 26.90 -24.79
CA HIS A 277 17.61 25.66 -25.59
C HIS A 277 18.08 25.84 -27.06
N ALA A 278 18.69 24.79 -27.64
CA ALA A 278 18.28 24.09 -28.90
C ALA A 278 19.44 23.25 -29.54
N ASP A 279 19.20 22.01 -30.00
CA ASP A 279 20.13 21.29 -30.92
C ASP A 279 19.56 20.02 -31.62
N VAL A 280 19.26 20.06 -32.93
CA VAL A 280 19.02 18.89 -33.85
C VAL A 280 19.20 19.32 -35.33
N ALA A 281 20.20 18.80 -36.09
CA ALA A 281 20.31 19.10 -37.55
C ALA A 281 21.17 18.21 -38.50
N ALA A 282 21.93 17.19 -38.04
CA ALA A 282 23.19 16.85 -38.74
C ALA A 282 23.33 15.54 -39.60
N HIS A 283 22.40 14.57 -39.63
CA HIS A 283 22.74 13.22 -40.15
C HIS A 283 22.30 12.86 -41.61
N THR A 284 21.35 13.56 -42.22
CA THR A 284 20.56 13.00 -43.36
C THR A 284 21.11 13.22 -44.78
N ARG A 285 22.43 13.41 -45.00
CA ARG A 285 22.98 13.83 -46.32
C ARG A 285 24.04 12.92 -46.99
N LEU A 286 24.46 11.79 -46.41
CA LEU A 286 25.67 11.07 -46.89
C LEU A 286 25.44 9.88 -47.85
N VAL A 287 24.29 9.19 -47.83
CA VAL A 287 24.19 7.81 -48.39
C VAL A 287 23.99 7.72 -49.93
N ARG A 288 23.44 8.76 -50.60
CA ARG A 288 22.85 8.60 -51.95
C ARG A 288 23.83 8.44 -53.13
N ARG A 289 25.16 8.53 -52.97
CA ARG A 289 26.10 8.74 -54.10
C ARG A 289 26.94 7.55 -54.60
N ARG A 290 26.79 6.33 -54.08
CA ARG A 290 27.83 5.25 -54.25
C ARG A 290 27.46 4.03 -55.10
N LEU A 291 26.43 4.06 -55.97
CA LEU A 291 25.80 2.84 -56.51
C LEU A 291 25.64 2.68 -58.03
N GLN A 292 26.35 3.45 -58.88
CA GLN A 292 26.28 3.30 -60.35
C GLN A 292 27.68 3.25 -61.01
N GLY A 293 28.20 2.06 -61.40
CA GLY A 293 29.45 2.02 -62.19
C GLY A 293 30.05 0.67 -62.65
N VAL A 294 30.01 -0.41 -61.87
CA VAL A 294 30.95 -1.56 -62.05
C VAL A 294 30.50 -2.62 -63.10
N ILE A 295 29.57 -2.30 -64.00
CA ILE A 295 28.67 -3.32 -64.59
C ILE A 295 29.00 -3.80 -66.03
N ALA A 296 29.99 -3.25 -66.75
CA ALA A 296 29.92 -3.23 -68.24
C ALA A 296 30.79 -4.20 -69.12
N ALA A 297 31.89 -4.84 -68.68
CA ALA A 297 33.02 -5.09 -69.63
C ALA A 297 33.48 -6.54 -70.00
N VAL A 298 33.20 -7.60 -69.26
CA VAL A 298 34.00 -8.88 -69.32
C VAL A 298 33.53 -9.91 -70.40
N ALA A 299 32.74 -9.51 -71.40
CA ALA A 299 31.78 -10.39 -72.08
C ALA A 299 32.17 -11.06 -73.43
N GLY A 300 33.46 -11.22 -73.77
CA GLY A 300 33.92 -11.32 -75.18
C GLY A 300 33.77 -12.63 -76.01
N ARG A 301 34.63 -13.65 -75.77
CA ARG A 301 35.34 -14.31 -76.91
C ARG A 301 35.39 -15.85 -77.01
N MET A 302 35.19 -16.62 -75.94
CA MET A 302 35.43 -18.08 -75.93
C MET A 302 34.31 -18.88 -76.65
N ALA A 303 34.29 -18.87 -78.00
CA ALA A 303 33.01 -19.04 -78.72
C ALA A 303 32.87 -20.12 -79.84
N LEU A 304 33.92 -20.60 -80.55
CA LEU A 304 33.70 -21.17 -81.90
C LEU A 304 34.14 -22.61 -82.23
N GLN A 305 35.24 -23.16 -81.68
CA GLN A 305 35.72 -24.51 -82.09
C GLN A 305 34.94 -25.68 -81.48
N LEU A 306 34.12 -25.39 -80.48
CA LEU A 306 33.32 -26.33 -79.71
C LEU A 306 32.03 -26.70 -80.49
N ALA A 307 32.16 -27.19 -81.74
CA ALA A 307 31.05 -27.18 -82.71
C ALA A 307 30.75 -28.51 -83.47
N ASP A 308 31.73 -29.32 -83.85
CA ASP A 308 31.52 -30.46 -84.79
C ASP A 308 31.64 -31.85 -84.13
N ALA A 309 32.54 -32.01 -83.16
CA ALA A 309 32.60 -33.21 -82.32
C ALA A 309 31.30 -33.43 -81.50
N GLN A 310 30.52 -32.36 -81.30
CA GLN A 310 29.11 -32.42 -80.94
C GLN A 310 28.34 -33.45 -81.79
N GLN A 311 28.32 -33.32 -83.12
CA GLN A 311 27.14 -33.72 -83.88
C GLN A 311 26.86 -35.24 -83.94
N ARG A 312 27.86 -36.10 -83.69
CA ARG A 312 27.67 -37.57 -83.54
C ARG A 312 27.57 -38.03 -82.10
N ALA A 313 28.21 -37.33 -81.16
CA ALA A 313 27.89 -37.50 -79.75
C ALA A 313 26.39 -37.19 -79.54
N ASP A 314 25.88 -36.16 -80.22
CA ASP A 314 24.48 -35.75 -80.21
C ASP A 314 23.52 -36.85 -80.71
N ASP A 315 23.90 -37.80 -81.58
CA ASP A 315 22.98 -38.85 -82.05
C ASP A 315 22.79 -40.00 -81.05
N ILE A 316 23.88 -40.50 -80.47
CA ILE A 316 23.77 -41.51 -79.41
C ILE A 316 23.24 -40.84 -78.12
N ALA A 317 23.62 -39.58 -77.86
CA ALA A 317 23.00 -38.78 -76.82
C ALA A 317 21.52 -38.46 -77.11
N ARG A 318 21.06 -38.40 -78.37
CA ARG A 318 19.63 -38.32 -78.71
C ARG A 318 18.89 -39.59 -78.32
N ALA A 319 19.37 -40.77 -78.73
CA ALA A 319 18.67 -42.04 -78.45
C ALA A 319 18.76 -42.45 -76.97
N ALA A 320 19.95 -42.43 -76.39
CA ALA A 320 20.13 -42.65 -74.95
C ALA A 320 19.46 -41.54 -74.14
N GLY A 321 19.46 -40.29 -74.64
CA GLY A 321 18.78 -39.16 -74.02
C GLY A 321 17.26 -39.24 -74.09
N LEU A 322 16.65 -39.95 -75.05
CA LEU A 322 15.20 -40.19 -75.07
C LEU A 322 14.80 -41.24 -74.01
N ALA A 323 15.49 -42.39 -73.97
CA ALA A 323 15.22 -43.41 -72.95
C ALA A 323 15.61 -42.93 -71.53
N ALA A 324 16.71 -42.17 -71.42
CA ALA A 324 17.05 -41.48 -70.19
C ALA A 324 16.01 -40.41 -69.86
N ALA A 325 15.53 -39.59 -70.80
CA ALA A 325 14.48 -38.60 -70.52
C ALA A 325 13.14 -39.23 -70.14
N GLU A 326 12.82 -40.44 -70.61
CA GLU A 326 11.61 -41.18 -70.21
C GLU A 326 11.75 -41.75 -68.78
N MET A 327 12.84 -42.48 -68.48
CA MET A 327 13.13 -42.95 -67.13
C MET A 327 13.37 -41.80 -66.14
N GLU A 328 14.00 -40.71 -66.58
CA GLU A 328 14.19 -39.47 -65.81
C GLU A 328 12.87 -38.72 -65.68
N SER A 329 11.95 -38.80 -66.65
CA SER A 329 10.56 -38.30 -66.54
C SER A 329 9.79 -39.07 -65.48
N GLU A 330 9.83 -40.41 -65.49
CA GLU A 330 9.17 -41.23 -64.47
C GLU A 330 9.81 -41.11 -63.09
N ALA A 331 11.14 -41.05 -63.03
CA ALA A 331 11.88 -40.78 -61.80
C ALA A 331 11.60 -39.37 -61.29
N LYS A 332 11.59 -38.32 -62.13
CA LYS A 332 11.16 -36.96 -61.76
C LYS A 332 9.70 -36.91 -61.35
N ALA A 333 8.80 -37.65 -62.00
CA ALA A 333 7.39 -37.69 -61.62
C ALA A 333 7.16 -38.45 -60.30
N THR A 334 8.03 -39.40 -59.96
CA THR A 334 7.95 -40.15 -58.71
C THR A 334 8.66 -39.43 -57.57
N LEU A 335 9.82 -38.83 -57.83
CA LEU A 335 10.49 -37.89 -56.93
C LEU A 335 9.61 -36.68 -56.67
N ALA A 336 9.06 -35.99 -57.68
CA ALA A 336 8.17 -34.86 -57.48
C ALA A 336 6.87 -35.23 -56.72
N ARG A 337 6.37 -36.46 -56.85
CA ARG A 337 5.25 -36.96 -56.02
C ARG A 337 5.69 -37.18 -54.56
N ALA A 338 6.81 -37.87 -54.34
CA ALA A 338 7.36 -38.14 -53.01
C ALA A 338 7.84 -36.86 -52.30
N GLU A 339 8.42 -35.90 -53.04
CA GLU A 339 8.80 -34.56 -52.59
C GLU A 339 7.56 -33.72 -52.29
N ALA A 340 6.50 -33.78 -53.12
CA ALA A 340 5.25 -33.09 -52.81
C ALA A 340 4.52 -33.70 -51.60
N GLU A 341 4.58 -35.02 -51.40
CA GLU A 341 4.00 -35.70 -50.25
C GLU A 341 4.82 -35.44 -48.99
N ALA A 342 6.15 -35.55 -49.04
CA ALA A 342 7.03 -35.18 -47.94
C ALA A 342 6.93 -33.69 -47.60
N ALA A 343 6.85 -32.80 -48.59
CA ALA A 343 6.64 -31.37 -48.36
C ALA A 343 5.27 -31.08 -47.73
N ARG A 344 4.21 -31.82 -48.08
CA ARG A 344 2.92 -31.74 -47.39
C ARG A 344 3.01 -32.22 -45.95
N ILE A 345 3.57 -33.40 -45.70
CA ILE A 345 3.73 -33.94 -44.34
C ILE A 345 4.57 -33.01 -43.47
N VAL A 346 5.68 -32.46 -44.02
CA VAL A 346 6.52 -31.48 -43.31
C VAL A 346 5.78 -30.16 -43.10
N ALA A 347 5.02 -29.67 -44.08
CA ALA A 347 4.20 -28.46 -43.92
C ALA A 347 3.12 -28.67 -42.85
N ASP A 348 2.32 -29.73 -42.92
CA ASP A 348 1.25 -30.05 -41.97
C ASP A 348 1.79 -30.23 -40.54
N ALA A 349 2.93 -30.92 -40.38
CA ALA A 349 3.59 -31.09 -39.08
C ALA A 349 4.22 -29.78 -38.55
N THR A 350 4.72 -28.92 -39.45
CA THR A 350 5.23 -27.59 -39.08
C THR A 350 4.07 -26.68 -38.65
N ASP A 351 2.98 -26.64 -39.43
CA ASP A 351 1.73 -25.95 -39.13
C ASP A 351 1.15 -26.39 -37.77
N GLU A 352 1.11 -27.69 -37.48
CA GLU A 352 0.64 -28.20 -36.19
C GLU A 352 1.58 -27.81 -35.03
N SER A 353 2.90 -27.91 -35.25
CA SER A 353 3.92 -27.52 -34.28
C SER A 353 3.86 -26.02 -33.97
N GLU A 354 3.82 -25.16 -34.99
CA GLU A 354 3.69 -23.71 -34.85
C GLU A 354 2.39 -23.35 -34.11
N ARG A 355 1.25 -23.91 -34.51
CA ARG A 355 -0.03 -23.72 -33.79
C ARG A 355 0.04 -24.23 -32.34
N ALA A 356 0.82 -25.27 -32.04
CA ALA A 356 1.00 -25.76 -30.68
C ALA A 356 1.88 -24.82 -29.85
N VAL A 357 2.99 -24.33 -30.43
CA VAL A 357 3.87 -23.32 -29.83
C VAL A 357 3.09 -22.03 -29.57
N GLU A 358 2.36 -21.48 -30.55
CA GLU A 358 1.52 -20.29 -30.37
C GLU A 358 0.46 -20.45 -29.26
N ARG A 359 -0.09 -21.65 -29.07
CA ARG A 359 -1.03 -21.93 -27.96
C ARG A 359 -0.32 -21.94 -26.61
N LEU A 360 0.89 -22.50 -26.54
CA LEU A 360 1.70 -22.54 -25.33
C LEU A 360 2.25 -21.16 -24.97
N GLU A 361 2.71 -20.40 -25.95
CA GLU A 361 3.20 -19.02 -25.77
C GLU A 361 2.06 -18.08 -25.34
N ARG A 362 0.87 -18.18 -25.93
CA ARG A 362 -0.31 -17.44 -25.45
C ARG A 362 -0.66 -17.78 -24.01
N ARG A 363 -0.79 -19.06 -23.67
CA ARG A 363 -1.05 -19.50 -22.29
C ARG A 363 0.04 -19.05 -21.31
N ARG A 364 1.29 -19.04 -21.75
CA ARG A 364 2.43 -18.54 -20.96
C ARG A 364 2.34 -17.03 -20.75
N ALA A 365 2.08 -16.25 -21.80
CA ALA A 365 1.92 -14.80 -21.71
C ALA A 365 0.70 -14.40 -20.85
N GLU A 366 -0.41 -15.13 -20.98
CA GLU A 366 -1.60 -14.99 -20.12
C GLU A 366 -1.27 -15.28 -18.65
N ALA A 367 -0.54 -16.37 -18.37
CA ALA A 367 -0.11 -16.72 -17.01
C ALA A 367 0.93 -15.74 -16.43
N GLU A 368 1.89 -15.28 -17.23
CA GLU A 368 2.89 -14.28 -16.81
C GLU A 368 2.22 -12.91 -16.55
N SER A 369 1.27 -12.49 -17.39
CA SER A 369 0.46 -11.28 -17.20
C SER A 369 -0.46 -11.37 -15.99
N GLY A 370 -1.13 -12.51 -15.80
CA GLY A 370 -1.95 -12.78 -14.61
C GLY A 370 -1.12 -12.75 -13.32
N ALA A 371 0.05 -13.41 -13.32
CA ALA A 371 0.97 -13.39 -12.18
C ALA A 371 1.56 -11.99 -11.93
N ALA A 372 1.84 -11.20 -12.97
CA ALA A 372 2.29 -9.82 -12.82
C ALA A 372 1.18 -8.93 -12.22
N SER A 373 -0.05 -9.07 -12.68
CA SER A 373 -1.21 -8.35 -12.16
C SER A 373 -1.50 -8.71 -10.71
N LEU A 374 -1.43 -10.00 -10.35
CA LEU A 374 -1.58 -10.45 -8.96
C LEU A 374 -0.46 -9.91 -8.05
N ARG A 375 0.80 -9.91 -8.51
CA ARG A 375 1.91 -9.30 -7.76
C ARG A 375 1.73 -7.79 -7.58
N ALA A 376 1.23 -7.09 -8.60
CA ALA A 376 0.95 -5.66 -8.52
C ALA A 376 -0.17 -5.35 -7.51
N LEU A 377 -1.28 -6.09 -7.57
CA LEU A 377 -2.40 -5.96 -6.62
C LEU A 377 -1.97 -6.27 -5.18
N VAL A 378 -1.21 -7.35 -4.97
CA VAL A 378 -0.70 -7.70 -3.63
C VAL A 378 0.31 -6.66 -3.13
N ALA A 379 1.17 -6.11 -4.00
CA ALA A 379 2.07 -5.03 -3.63
C ALA A 379 1.30 -3.76 -3.23
N GLU A 380 0.27 -3.38 -3.99
CA GLU A 380 -0.59 -2.24 -3.67
C GLU A 380 -1.31 -2.45 -2.34
N GLU A 381 -1.93 -3.62 -2.13
CA GLU A 381 -2.62 -3.97 -0.88
C GLU A 381 -1.69 -3.94 0.33
N VAL A 382 -0.47 -4.49 0.19
CA VAL A 382 0.56 -4.43 1.25
C VAL A 382 1.01 -2.99 1.51
N THR A 383 1.12 -2.13 0.49
CA THR A 383 1.43 -0.70 0.72
C THR A 383 0.28 0.05 1.39
N ARG A 384 -0.97 -0.25 1.03
CA ARG A 384 -2.18 0.35 1.61
C ARG A 384 -2.33 -0.06 3.07
N SER A 385 -2.30 -1.36 3.36
CA SER A 385 -2.35 -1.90 4.73
C SER A 385 -1.20 -1.39 5.60
N ARG A 386 0.02 -1.22 5.06
CA ARG A 386 1.14 -0.60 5.79
C ARG A 386 0.92 0.89 6.07
N ALA A 387 0.26 1.62 5.18
CA ALA A 387 -0.08 3.03 5.37
C ALA A 387 -1.20 3.20 6.41
N GLU A 388 -2.27 2.41 6.31
CA GLU A 388 -3.37 2.34 7.28
C GLU A 388 -2.83 2.00 8.68
N ALA A 389 -2.06 0.91 8.82
CA ALA A 389 -1.44 0.54 10.08
C ALA A 389 -0.40 1.55 10.60
N ALA A 390 0.13 2.44 9.76
CA ALA A 390 0.97 3.56 10.20
C ALA A 390 0.13 4.76 10.67
N GLU A 391 -1.01 5.01 10.04
CA GLU A 391 -1.98 6.01 10.47
C GLU A 391 -2.68 5.64 11.78
N ASP A 392 -3.12 4.39 11.95
CA ASP A 392 -3.72 3.91 13.19
C ASP A 392 -2.74 4.02 14.37
N ARG A 393 -1.47 3.64 14.15
CA ARG A 393 -0.40 3.85 15.15
C ARG A 393 -0.10 5.31 15.42
N ARG A 394 -0.37 6.22 14.47
CA ARG A 394 -0.23 7.67 14.68
C ARG A 394 -1.39 8.19 15.54
N ARG A 395 -2.63 7.85 15.18
CA ARG A 395 -3.85 8.20 15.93
C ARG A 395 -3.81 7.67 17.37
N ALA A 396 -3.51 6.39 17.55
CA ALA A 396 -3.39 5.79 18.89
C ALA A 396 -2.29 6.46 19.75
N ARG A 397 -1.23 6.99 19.14
CA ARG A 397 -0.22 7.80 19.86
C ARG A 397 -0.72 9.20 20.20
N GLU A 398 -1.40 9.86 19.27
CA GLU A 398 -2.03 11.17 19.50
C GLU A 398 -3.08 11.08 20.62
N GLU A 399 -3.95 10.06 20.60
CA GLU A 399 -4.92 9.73 21.65
C GLU A 399 -4.25 9.39 22.98
N SER A 400 -3.20 8.55 22.99
CA SER A 400 -2.45 8.23 24.22
C SER A 400 -1.79 9.47 24.83
N VAL A 401 -1.27 10.38 24.00
CA VAL A 401 -0.68 11.65 24.47
C VAL A 401 -1.76 12.59 25.00
N ALA A 402 -2.95 12.63 24.37
CA ALA A 402 -4.08 13.40 24.84
C ALA A 402 -4.57 12.91 26.22
N LEU A 403 -4.82 11.60 26.38
CA LEU A 403 -5.22 10.98 27.65
C LEU A 403 -4.18 11.20 28.77
N VAL A 404 -2.88 11.17 28.45
CA VAL A 404 -1.82 11.47 29.44
C VAL A 404 -1.77 12.96 29.79
N ALA A 405 -2.10 13.87 28.87
CA ALA A 405 -2.21 15.29 29.16
C ALA A 405 -3.45 15.61 30.00
N GLU A 406 -4.58 14.99 29.69
CA GLU A 406 -5.85 15.07 30.42
C GLU A 406 -5.69 14.55 31.86
N GLY A 407 -5.24 13.31 32.05
CA GLY A 407 -5.01 12.75 33.39
C GLY A 407 -3.95 13.50 34.21
N ARG A 408 -3.03 14.25 33.58
CA ARG A 408 -2.15 15.20 34.28
C ARG A 408 -2.90 16.45 34.74
N ALA A 409 -3.74 17.03 33.87
CA ALA A 409 -4.58 18.17 34.21
C ALA A 409 -5.56 17.83 35.35
N GLU A 410 -6.21 16.66 35.30
CA GLU A 410 -7.05 16.13 36.38
C GLU A 410 -6.26 15.95 37.68
N ALA A 411 -5.07 15.34 37.62
CA ALA A 411 -4.23 15.15 38.79
C ALA A 411 -3.78 16.48 39.42
N ASP A 412 -3.54 17.52 38.61
CA ASP A 412 -3.22 18.86 39.10
C ASP A 412 -4.46 19.58 39.67
N GLN A 413 -5.64 19.41 39.07
CA GLN A 413 -6.91 19.88 39.64
C GLN A 413 -7.21 19.21 40.98
N LEU A 414 -6.95 17.90 41.12
CA LEU A 414 -7.14 17.14 42.36
C LEU A 414 -6.13 17.53 43.45
N ARG A 415 -4.87 17.80 43.08
CA ARG A 415 -3.87 18.36 44.02
C ARG A 415 -4.29 19.73 44.51
N GLU A 416 -4.82 20.55 43.62
CA GLU A 416 -5.27 21.91 43.93
C GLU A 416 -6.55 21.90 44.80
N SER A 417 -7.52 21.03 44.52
CA SER A 417 -8.70 20.86 45.39
C SER A 417 -8.33 20.29 46.77
N ALA A 418 -7.37 19.35 46.83
CA ALA A 418 -6.85 18.83 48.09
C ALA A 418 -6.10 19.90 48.92
N ARG A 419 -5.30 20.78 48.28
CA ARG A 419 -4.69 21.94 48.97
C ARG A 419 -5.75 22.84 49.57
N ARG A 420 -6.76 23.24 48.78
CA ARG A 420 -7.87 24.08 49.24
C ARG A 420 -8.68 23.44 50.36
N ALA A 421 -8.83 22.11 50.35
CA ALA A 421 -9.45 21.38 51.45
C ALA A 421 -8.60 21.42 52.74
N VAL A 422 -7.28 21.25 52.64
CA VAL A 422 -6.34 21.38 53.77
C VAL A 422 -6.30 22.81 54.31
N GLU A 423 -6.32 23.81 53.44
CA GLU A 423 -6.39 25.24 53.82
C GLU A 423 -7.71 25.55 54.53
N ARG A 424 -8.85 25.06 54.01
CA ARG A 424 -10.16 25.18 54.66
C ARG A 424 -10.16 24.53 56.04
N ALA A 425 -9.65 23.30 56.18
CA ALA A 425 -9.55 22.62 57.46
C ALA A 425 -8.61 23.36 58.46
N ARG A 426 -7.55 24.01 57.98
CA ARG A 426 -6.67 24.86 58.82
C ARG A 426 -7.37 26.15 59.26
N ALA A 427 -8.16 26.78 58.40
CA ALA A 427 -8.99 27.92 58.77
C ALA A 427 -10.02 27.51 59.83
N GLU A 428 -10.73 26.39 59.65
CA GLU A 428 -11.67 25.84 60.64
C GLU A 428 -10.99 25.49 61.97
N ILE A 429 -9.79 24.92 61.97
CA ILE A 429 -9.00 24.69 63.20
C ILE A 429 -8.66 26.02 63.89
N THR A 430 -8.33 27.07 63.13
CA THR A 430 -8.00 28.40 63.66
C THR A 430 -9.25 29.07 64.26
N GLU A 431 -10.40 28.93 63.59
CA GLU A 431 -11.70 29.41 64.08
C GLU A 431 -12.12 28.69 65.37
N LEU A 432 -11.99 27.35 65.40
CA LEU A 432 -12.27 26.54 66.61
C LEU A 432 -11.28 26.86 67.75
N GLN A 433 -10.03 27.21 67.46
CA GLN A 433 -9.08 27.69 68.47
C GLN A 433 -9.49 29.06 69.00
N ALA A 434 -9.87 30.01 68.14
CA ALA A 434 -10.40 31.31 68.55
C ALA A 434 -11.69 31.17 69.37
N GLN A 435 -12.57 30.21 69.02
CA GLN A 435 -13.77 29.89 69.78
C GLN A 435 -13.44 29.27 71.15
N ARG A 436 -12.47 28.34 71.22
CA ARG A 436 -11.96 27.78 72.48
C ARG A 436 -11.40 28.88 73.39
N ASP A 437 -10.62 29.80 72.83
CA ASP A 437 -9.98 30.88 73.58
C ASP A 437 -10.99 31.95 74.01
N GLY A 438 -12.02 32.20 73.19
CA GLY A 438 -13.21 32.97 73.57
C GLY A 438 -13.97 32.34 74.74
N ILE A 439 -14.26 31.03 74.68
CA ILE A 439 -14.88 30.28 75.79
C ILE A 439 -13.98 30.31 77.04
N ALA A 440 -12.66 30.21 76.89
CA ALA A 440 -11.72 30.33 78.01
C ALA A 440 -11.74 31.74 78.62
N ALA A 441 -11.86 32.79 77.81
CA ALA A 441 -12.03 34.17 78.27
C ALA A 441 -13.39 34.38 78.96
N GLU A 442 -14.48 33.82 78.43
CA GLU A 442 -15.80 33.85 79.08
C GLU A 442 -15.79 33.09 80.42
N LEU A 443 -15.13 31.92 80.50
CA LEU A 443 -14.95 31.18 81.75
C LEU A 443 -14.06 31.94 82.75
N ALA A 444 -13.01 32.63 82.29
CA ALA A 444 -12.19 33.50 83.13
C ALA A 444 -12.97 34.73 83.61
N GLN A 445 -13.86 35.29 82.78
CA GLN A 445 -14.71 36.42 83.12
C GLN A 445 -15.84 36.02 84.07
N LEU A 446 -16.42 34.83 83.90
CA LEU A 446 -17.32 34.20 84.88
C LEU A 446 -16.58 33.91 86.19
N SER A 447 -15.34 33.44 86.13
CA SER A 447 -14.50 33.25 87.33
C SER A 447 -14.21 34.58 88.03
N GLY A 448 -13.96 35.67 87.28
CA GLY A 448 -13.79 37.02 87.82
C GLY A 448 -15.08 37.65 88.35
N VAL A 449 -16.24 37.32 87.76
CA VAL A 449 -17.57 37.72 88.28
C VAL A 449 -17.93 36.93 89.55
N ILE A 450 -17.56 35.65 89.63
CA ILE A 450 -17.62 34.86 90.87
C ILE A 450 -16.68 35.47 91.92
N GLU A 451 -15.49 35.92 91.55
CA GLU A 451 -14.56 36.62 92.46
C GLU A 451 -15.02 38.03 92.85
N ALA A 452 -15.84 38.70 92.02
CA ALA A 452 -16.43 40.01 92.31
C ALA A 452 -17.75 39.94 93.11
N LEU A 453 -18.48 38.82 93.02
CA LEU A 453 -19.62 38.49 93.89
C LEU A 453 -19.17 37.78 95.19
N ALA A 454 -17.91 37.32 95.25
CA ALA A 454 -17.30 36.82 96.48
C ALA A 454 -16.84 37.98 97.38
N VAL A 455 -17.51 38.12 98.53
CA VAL A 455 -16.95 38.83 99.68
C VAL A 455 -15.64 38.12 100.07
N PRO A 456 -14.52 38.85 100.32
CA PRO A 456 -13.20 38.29 100.09
C PRO A 456 -12.65 37.45 101.25
N GLU A 457 -12.08 36.29 100.93
CA GLU A 457 -10.99 35.70 101.72
C GLU A 457 -9.73 35.52 100.84
N ARG A 458 -8.80 36.47 100.99
CA ARG A 458 -7.35 36.39 100.69
C ARG A 458 -6.93 35.87 99.29
N ARG A 459 -6.86 36.83 98.37
CA ARG A 459 -6.09 36.75 97.11
C ARG A 459 -4.57 36.72 97.38
N GLN A 460 -3.86 35.73 96.84
CA GLN A 460 -2.41 35.78 96.62
C GLN A 460 -2.12 35.37 95.18
N ALA A 461 -1.31 36.17 94.49
CA ALA A 461 -0.96 35.97 93.08
C ALA A 461 0.51 35.56 92.94
N THR A 462 0.79 34.65 92.01
CA THR A 462 2.13 34.39 91.47
C THR A 462 2.02 34.02 89.99
N PRO A 463 2.46 34.89 89.07
CA PRO A 463 2.67 34.55 87.66
C PRO A 463 4.13 34.14 87.40
N ALA A 464 4.37 33.32 86.38
CA ALA A 464 5.44 33.51 85.38
C ALA A 464 5.54 32.29 84.45
N GLU A 465 5.49 32.55 83.15
CA GLU A 465 5.83 31.60 82.07
C GLU A 465 7.35 31.61 81.80
N ALA A 466 7.86 30.50 81.24
CA ALA A 466 8.90 30.47 80.21
C ALA A 466 8.96 29.03 79.64
N THR A 467 8.56 28.72 78.40
CA THR A 467 9.19 28.98 77.09
C THR A 467 10.61 28.42 76.91
N ALA A 468 10.74 27.44 75.99
CA ALA A 468 11.84 27.24 75.03
C ALA A 468 11.53 25.98 74.18
N GLU A 469 11.25 26.13 72.88
CA GLU A 469 12.15 25.78 71.74
C GLU A 469 12.31 24.27 71.49
N SER A 470 11.92 23.70 70.34
CA SER A 470 12.73 23.58 69.09
C SER A 470 12.21 22.32 68.35
N THR A 471 12.34 22.03 67.04
CA THR A 471 12.79 22.78 65.84
C THR A 471 12.15 22.13 64.58
N THR A 472 12.28 22.80 63.44
CA THR A 472 11.62 22.61 62.12
C THR A 472 11.79 21.26 61.37
N PRO A 473 10.91 21.01 60.36
CA PRO A 473 11.03 19.90 59.41
C PRO A 473 12.00 20.21 58.25
N HIS A 474 12.35 19.20 57.44
CA HIS A 474 13.03 19.42 56.15
C HIS A 474 12.59 18.41 55.07
N PRO A 475 11.84 18.84 54.04
CA PRO A 475 11.82 18.22 52.73
C PRO A 475 12.83 18.91 51.79
N SER A 476 13.34 18.17 50.80
CA SER A 476 14.17 18.70 49.70
C SER A 476 13.70 18.14 48.35
N PRO A 477 13.30 18.98 47.40
CA PRO A 477 13.23 18.66 45.98
C PRO A 477 14.24 19.51 45.17
N PRO A 478 14.28 19.37 43.83
CA PRO A 478 14.55 18.17 43.05
C PRO A 478 15.86 18.37 42.25
N ASN A 479 16.33 17.34 41.53
CA ASN A 479 17.28 17.59 40.43
C ASN A 479 16.93 16.70 39.21
N PRO A 480 16.63 17.28 38.03
CA PRO A 480 16.42 16.54 36.79
C PRO A 480 17.76 16.23 36.10
N HIS A 481 17.68 15.64 34.90
CA HIS A 481 18.77 15.24 33.99
C HIS A 481 19.36 13.82 34.22
N HIS A 482 18.77 12.83 33.53
CA HIS A 482 19.42 12.35 32.31
C HIS A 482 18.43 11.62 31.37
N SER A 483 18.48 11.97 30.10
CA SER A 483 17.82 11.24 29.01
C SER A 483 18.51 9.90 28.76
N PRO A 484 17.76 8.88 28.32
CA PRO A 484 18.21 7.98 27.28
C PRO A 484 17.70 8.49 25.92
N SER A 485 18.60 8.93 25.04
CA SER A 485 18.25 9.18 23.64
C SER A 485 17.94 7.86 22.92
N PRO A 486 17.00 7.83 21.98
CA PRO A 486 16.81 6.68 21.11
C PRO A 486 17.87 6.67 19.99
N LEU A 487 18.52 5.52 19.81
CA LEU A 487 19.11 5.08 18.54
C LEU A 487 18.20 3.94 18.06
N GLU A 488 17.58 4.01 16.88
CA GLU A 488 18.20 3.66 15.60
C GLU A 488 18.84 2.25 15.67
N ASN A 489 18.28 1.22 15.03
CA ASN A 489 18.04 1.20 13.58
C ASN A 489 16.88 0.29 13.12
N PRO A 490 16.40 0.48 11.88
CA PRO A 490 15.64 -0.50 11.12
C PRO A 490 16.57 -1.52 10.41
N ASP A 491 16.09 -2.75 10.22
CA ASP A 491 16.26 -3.59 9.01
C ASP A 491 15.95 -5.08 9.32
N ALA A 492 14.77 -5.55 8.88
CA ALA A 492 14.41 -6.93 8.55
C ALA A 492 12.97 -6.98 7.98
#